data_AF-A0A5J6PG22-F1
#
_entry.id   AF-A0A5J6PG22-F1
#
_cell.length_a   1.000
_cell.length_b   1.000
_cell.length_c   1.000
_cell.angle_alpha   90.00
_cell.angle_beta   90.00
_cell.angle_gamma   90.00
#
_symmetry.space_group_name_H-M   'P 1'
#
loop_
_entity.id
_entity.type
_entity.pdbx_description
1 polymer ?
#
loop_
_entity_poly.entity_id
_entity_poly.type
_entity_poly.pdbx_seq_one_letter_code
_entity_poly.pdbx_strand_id
1 'polypeptide(L)'
;MIQFSIKPRLCVLNAGEEVCHDELQVKWESPVVRSLCLFQTDKSEPLRCWEHETRGEYQFELTASVSTDFQLREQQSDKPLSDQRFQVVYNDKKYRKARRNPWSFF
;
A
#
# COMPACT_ATOMS: atom_id res chain seq x y z
N MET A 1 3.30 -19.80 6.00
CA MET A 1 3.11 -18.35 6.21
C MET A 1 2.75 -17.74 4.87
N ILE A 2 1.79 -16.80 4.81
CA ILE A 2 1.45 -16.10 3.57
C ILE A 2 2.53 -15.05 3.27
N GLN A 3 2.93 -14.93 2.01
CA GLN A 3 3.81 -13.87 1.51
C GLN A 3 2.95 -12.87 0.75
N PHE A 4 3.00 -11.60 1.12
CA PHE A 4 2.21 -10.54 0.48
C PHE A 4 3.10 -9.33 0.21
N SER A 5 3.06 -8.83 -1.02
CA SER A 5 3.88 -7.69 -1.44
C SER A 5 3.13 -6.79 -2.41
N ILE A 6 3.46 -5.50 -2.32
CA ILE A 6 3.00 -4.45 -3.23
C ILE A 6 4.23 -3.69 -3.71
N LYS A 7 4.28 -3.35 -5.00
CA LYS A 7 5.35 -2.56 -5.61
C LYS A 7 4.76 -1.54 -6.60
N PRO A 8 5.27 -0.30 -6.62
CA PRO A 8 6.13 0.34 -5.61
C PRO A 8 5.45 0.46 -4.23
N ARG A 9 6.24 0.75 -3.18
CA ARG A 9 5.74 0.98 -1.81
C ARG A 9 5.82 2.44 -1.36
N LEU A 10 6.46 3.29 -2.15
CA LEU A 10 6.72 4.69 -1.83
C LEU A 10 6.59 5.51 -3.12
N CYS A 11 5.80 6.56 -3.03
CA CYS A 11 5.76 7.63 -4.01
C CYS A 11 6.15 8.95 -3.34
N VAL A 12 6.92 9.76 -4.07
CA VAL A 12 7.43 11.04 -3.61
C VAL A 12 6.87 12.15 -4.49
N LEU A 13 6.00 12.98 -3.91
CA LEU A 13 5.39 14.13 -4.58
C LEU A 13 6.34 15.32 -4.59
N ASN A 14 6.59 15.88 -5.76
CA ASN A 14 7.39 17.06 -5.96
C ASN A 14 6.56 18.34 -5.80
N ALA A 15 7.25 19.50 -5.80
CA ALA A 15 6.57 20.78 -5.71
C ALA A 15 5.66 20.98 -6.93
N GLY A 16 4.35 21.16 -6.67
CA GLY A 16 3.31 21.29 -7.70
C GLY A 16 2.56 19.99 -8.00
N GLU A 17 2.98 18.85 -7.44
CA GLU A 17 2.25 17.59 -7.53
C GLU A 17 1.35 17.40 -6.30
N GLU A 18 0.06 17.13 -6.53
CA GLU A 18 -0.93 16.92 -5.46
C GLU A 18 -1.28 15.44 -5.24
N VAL A 19 -1.04 14.60 -6.24
CA VAL A 19 -1.42 13.18 -6.26
C VAL A 19 -0.35 12.34 -6.94
N CYS A 20 -0.14 11.14 -6.42
CA CYS A 20 0.70 10.12 -7.04
C CYS A 20 -0.14 9.36 -8.06
N HIS A 21 0.37 9.24 -9.28
CA HIS A 21 -0.16 8.35 -10.30
C HIS A 21 0.87 7.25 -10.53
N ASP A 22 0.61 6.05 -10.01
CA ASP A 22 1.50 4.91 -10.12
C ASP A 22 0.74 3.66 -10.55
N GLU A 23 1.41 2.77 -11.28
CA GLU A 23 0.93 1.41 -11.49
C GLU A 23 1.42 0.53 -10.34
N LEU A 24 0.49 0.02 -9.54
CA LEU A 24 0.80 -0.90 -8.46
C LEU A 24 0.70 -2.35 -8.93
N GLN A 25 1.74 -3.11 -8.64
CA GLN A 25 1.77 -4.57 -8.76
C GLN A 25 1.63 -5.19 -7.38
N VAL A 26 0.60 -6.01 -7.24
CA VAL A 26 0.31 -6.79 -6.04
C VAL A 26 0.59 -8.25 -6.31
N LYS A 27 1.34 -8.90 -5.42
CA LYS A 27 1.58 -10.34 -5.46
C LYS A 27 1.40 -10.96 -4.09
N TRP A 28 0.80 -12.13 -4.06
CA TRP A 28 0.75 -12.97 -2.87
C TRP A 28 0.96 -14.45 -3.19
N GLU A 29 1.44 -15.17 -2.18
CA GLU A 29 1.66 -16.61 -2.24
C GLU A 29 1.36 -17.25 -0.87
N SER A 30 0.78 -18.43 -0.88
CA SER A 30 0.38 -19.19 0.30
C SER A 30 0.77 -20.66 0.12
N PRO A 31 1.26 -21.33 1.18
CA PRO A 31 1.58 -22.76 1.13
C PRO A 31 0.35 -23.67 1.03
N VAL A 32 -0.86 -23.11 1.21
CA VAL A 32 -2.14 -23.81 1.13
C VAL A 32 -3.08 -23.06 0.20
N VAL A 33 -4.01 -23.78 -0.41
CA VAL A 33 -5.08 -23.22 -1.23
C VAL A 33 -5.95 -22.30 -0.37
N ARG A 34 -6.23 -21.10 -0.88
CA ARG A 34 -7.00 -20.06 -0.20
C ARG A 34 -7.91 -19.32 -1.18
N SER A 35 -8.96 -18.71 -0.64
CA SER A 35 -9.84 -17.80 -1.38
C SER A 35 -9.71 -16.41 -0.76
N LEU A 36 -8.92 -15.55 -1.41
CA LEU A 36 -8.49 -14.28 -0.88
C LEU A 36 -9.01 -13.11 -1.72
N CYS A 37 -9.30 -12.01 -1.06
CA CYS A 37 -9.64 -10.74 -1.68
C CYS A 37 -8.70 -9.64 -1.21
N LEU A 38 -8.24 -8.82 -2.16
CA LEU A 38 -7.48 -7.61 -1.95
C LEU A 38 -8.44 -6.44 -1.71
N PHE A 39 -8.23 -5.72 -0.63
CA PHE A 39 -8.98 -4.53 -0.26
C PHE A 39 -8.05 -3.33 -0.07
N GLN A 40 -8.59 -2.14 -0.34
CA GLN A 40 -8.07 -0.89 0.22
C GLN A 40 -8.75 -0.69 1.58
N THR A 41 -8.01 -0.36 2.65
CA THR A 41 -8.56 -0.36 4.02
C THR A 41 -9.79 0.54 4.21
N ASP A 42 -9.90 1.61 3.43
CA ASP A 42 -11.00 2.59 3.43
C ASP A 42 -12.16 2.24 2.49
N LYS A 43 -12.06 1.14 1.73
CA LYS A 43 -13.10 0.69 0.79
C LYS A 43 -13.73 -0.62 1.23
N SER A 44 -15.05 -0.70 1.11
CA SER A 44 -15.82 -1.92 1.37
C SER A 44 -15.77 -2.91 0.22
N GLU A 45 -15.52 -2.45 -1.00
CA GLU A 45 -15.47 -3.29 -2.19
C GLU A 45 -14.07 -3.84 -2.42
N PRO A 46 -13.93 -5.15 -2.73
CA PRO A 46 -12.65 -5.73 -3.06
C PRO A 46 -12.17 -5.21 -4.41
N LEU A 47 -10.88 -4.91 -4.51
CA LEU A 47 -10.23 -4.56 -5.78
C LEU A 47 -10.09 -5.79 -6.68
N ARG A 48 -9.77 -6.94 -6.07
CA ARG A 48 -9.61 -8.22 -6.77
C ARG A 48 -9.81 -9.38 -5.80
N CYS A 49 -10.47 -10.44 -6.26
CA CYS A 49 -10.54 -11.71 -5.55
C CYS A 49 -9.90 -12.84 -6.38
N TRP A 50 -9.37 -13.83 -5.68
CA TRP A 50 -8.87 -15.09 -6.20
C TRP A 50 -9.51 -16.22 -5.39
N GLU A 51 -10.01 -17.23 -6.08
CA GLU A 51 -10.74 -18.34 -5.44
C GLU A 51 -9.98 -19.64 -5.65
N HIS A 52 -9.76 -20.39 -4.57
CA HIS A 52 -9.06 -21.68 -4.60
C HIS A 52 -7.66 -21.63 -5.24
N GLU A 53 -6.89 -20.58 -4.93
CA GLU A 53 -5.55 -20.37 -5.46
C GLU A 53 -4.48 -20.46 -4.37
N THR A 54 -3.25 -20.78 -4.77
CA THR A 54 -2.07 -20.70 -3.87
C THR A 54 -1.26 -19.43 -4.09
N ARG A 55 -1.52 -18.71 -5.18
CA ARG A 55 -0.85 -17.45 -5.52
C ARG A 55 -1.79 -16.55 -6.29
N GLY A 56 -1.54 -15.25 -6.24
CA GLY A 56 -2.27 -14.28 -7.03
C GLY A 56 -1.41 -13.08 -7.38
N GLU A 57 -1.70 -12.52 -8.55
CA GLU A 57 -1.08 -11.29 -9.04
C GLU A 57 -2.15 -10.37 -9.61
N TYR A 58 -2.02 -9.08 -9.35
CA TYR A 58 -2.91 -8.04 -9.86
C TYR A 58 -2.15 -6.74 -10.07
N GLN A 59 -2.40 -6.09 -11.20
CA GLN A 59 -1.84 -4.80 -11.55
C GLN A 59 -2.99 -3.80 -11.75
N PHE A 60 -2.84 -2.61 -11.19
CA PHE A 60 -3.82 -1.54 -11.33
C PHE A 60 -3.19 -0.16 -11.16
N GLU A 61 -3.79 0.84 -11.77
CA GLU A 61 -3.43 2.23 -11.58
C GLU A 61 -3.97 2.74 -10.25
N LEU A 62 -3.11 3.35 -9.44
CA LEU A 62 -3.46 4.03 -8.21
C LEU A 62 -3.28 5.53 -8.39
N THR A 63 -4.32 6.28 -8.03
CA THR A 63 -4.21 7.72 -7.80
C THR A 63 -4.39 8.00 -6.31
N ALA A 64 -3.35 8.51 -5.63
CA ALA A 64 -3.37 8.73 -4.18
C ALA A 64 -2.63 10.00 -3.77
N SER A 65 -3.28 10.86 -2.97
CA SER A 65 -2.66 12.05 -2.34
C SER A 65 -2.12 11.77 -0.93
N VAL A 66 -2.50 10.63 -0.35
CA VAL A 66 -2.14 10.20 1.00
C VAL A 66 -1.71 8.74 1.00
N SER A 67 -1.00 8.33 2.05
CA SER A 67 -0.60 6.93 2.20
C SER A 67 -1.83 6.02 2.31
N THR A 68 -1.81 4.91 1.60
CA THR A 68 -2.93 3.97 1.49
C THR A 68 -2.50 2.60 2.00
N ASP A 69 -3.34 1.99 2.83
CA ASP A 69 -3.14 0.62 3.30
C ASP A 69 -3.97 -0.36 2.47
N PHE A 70 -3.36 -1.48 2.14
CA PHE A 70 -3.97 -2.58 1.42
C PHE A 70 -3.94 -3.84 2.27
N GLN A 71 -5.00 -4.63 2.19
CA GLN A 71 -5.18 -5.82 3.01
C GLN A 71 -5.59 -7.01 2.16
N LEU A 72 -5.03 -8.18 2.46
CA LEU A 72 -5.55 -9.46 2.01
C LEU A 72 -6.46 -10.04 3.10
N ARG A 73 -7.71 -10.30 2.74
CA ARG A 73 -8.72 -10.91 3.61
C ARG A 73 -9.19 -12.22 2.98
N GLU A 74 -9.58 -13.18 3.80
CA GLU A 74 -10.19 -14.42 3.31
C GLU A 74 -11.66 -14.14 2.93
N GLN A 75 -12.18 -14.71 1.85
CA GLN A 75 -13.54 -14.40 1.36
C GLN A 75 -14.64 -14.68 2.39
N GLN A 76 -14.40 -15.64 3.28
CA GLN A 76 -15.32 -16.02 4.36
C GLN A 76 -15.11 -15.23 5.66
N SER A 77 -14.10 -14.36 5.73
CA SER A 77 -13.77 -13.62 6.94
C SER A 77 -13.21 -12.23 6.64
N ASP A 78 -13.83 -11.20 7.22
CA ASP A 78 -13.36 -9.82 7.07
C ASP A 78 -12.07 -9.52 7.86
N LYS A 79 -11.47 -10.53 8.51
CA LYS A 79 -10.20 -10.37 9.22
C LYS A 79 -9.03 -10.34 8.22
N PRO A 80 -8.15 -9.32 8.28
CA PRO A 80 -6.97 -9.27 7.44
C PRO A 80 -5.96 -10.35 7.84
N LEU A 81 -5.46 -11.08 6.84
CA LEU A 81 -4.38 -12.07 6.99
C LEU A 81 -3.00 -11.43 6.87
N SER A 82 -2.90 -10.36 6.07
CA SER A 82 -1.70 -9.57 5.87
C SER A 82 -2.07 -8.20 5.33
N ASP A 83 -1.25 -7.21 5.65
CA ASP A 83 -1.38 -5.83 5.17
C ASP A 83 -0.08 -5.34 4.53
N GLN A 84 -0.20 -4.36 3.64
CA GLN A 84 0.91 -3.63 3.04
C GLN A 84 0.52 -2.16 2.88
N ARG A 85 1.46 -1.27 3.20
CA ARG A 85 1.28 0.17 3.06
C ARG A 85 1.99 0.71 1.83
N PHE A 86 1.25 1.47 1.02
CA PHE A 86 1.79 2.37 0.00
C PHE A 86 1.95 3.77 0.63
N GLN A 87 3.19 4.24 0.73
CA GLN A 87 3.51 5.51 1.37
C GLN A 87 3.56 6.63 0.34
N VAL A 88 2.91 7.75 0.66
CA VAL A 88 3.02 9.00 -0.11
C VAL A 88 3.74 10.02 0.75
N VAL A 89 4.84 10.59 0.23
CA VAL A 89 5.68 11.57 0.92
C VAL A 89 5.85 12.81 0.05
N TYR A 90 5.72 13.99 0.66
CA TYR A 90 5.94 15.26 -0.03
C TYR A 90 7.41 15.70 0.07
N ASN A 91 8.03 16.02 -1.06
CA ASN A 91 9.43 16.44 -1.19
C ASN A 91 9.67 17.94 -0.96
N ASP A 92 8.67 18.68 -0.46
CA ASP A 92 8.78 20.12 -0.27
C ASP A 92 9.60 20.49 0.98
N LYS A 93 10.53 21.45 0.83
CA LYS A 93 11.35 22.02 1.89
C LYS A 93 10.51 22.63 3.02
N LYS A 94 9.31 23.15 2.72
CA LYS A 94 8.40 23.72 3.73
C LYS A 94 7.90 22.69 4.75
N TYR A 95 7.79 21.42 4.34
CA TYR A 95 7.33 20.31 5.18
C TYR A 95 8.49 19.52 5.81
N ARG A 96 9.73 19.77 5.40
CA ARG A 96 10.90 19.25 6.11
C ARG A 96 11.07 20.03 7.41
N LYS A 97 10.78 19.39 8.55
CA LYS A 97 11.24 19.91 9.85
C LYS A 97 12.75 20.10 9.79
N ALA A 98 13.21 21.34 9.84
CA ALA A 98 14.63 21.64 9.96
C ALA A 98 15.17 20.88 11.17
N ARG A 99 16.21 20.07 10.97
CA ARG A 99 16.91 19.42 12.08
C ARG A 99 17.54 20.53 12.91
N ARG A 100 16.97 20.81 14.09
CA ARG A 100 17.60 21.73 15.04
C ARG A 100 18.94 21.11 15.42
N ASN A 101 20.02 21.83 15.17
CA ASN A 101 21.33 21.43 15.64
C ASN A 101 21.26 21.38 17.18
N PRO A 102 21.50 20.23 17.84
CA PRO A 102 21.47 20.16 19.30
C PRO A 102 22.50 21.07 19.99
N TRP A 103 23.42 21.67 19.23
CA TRP A 103 24.44 22.60 19.70
C TRP A 103 24.13 24.08 19.44
N SER A 104 22.92 24.47 19.01
CA SER A 104 22.59 25.91 18.93
C SER A 104 22.28 26.47 20.32
N PHE A 105 23.31 26.89 21.06
CA PHE A 105 23.20 27.70 22.27
C PHE A 105 23.40 29.17 21.88
N PHE A 106 22.31 29.90 21.64
CA PHE A 106 22.27 31.36 21.69
C PHE A 106 20.89 31.80 22.18
#